data_AF-A0A2K5U7A3-F1
#
_entry.id   AF-A0A2K5U7A3-F1
#
_cell.length_a   1.000
_cell.length_b   1.000
_cell.length_c   1.000
_cell.angle_alpha   90.00
_cell.angle_beta   90.00
_cell.angle_gamma   90.00
#
_symmetry.space_group_name_H-M   'P 1'
#
loop_
_entity.id
_entity.type
_entity.pdbx_description
1 polymer ?
#
loop_
_entity_poly.entity_id
_entity_poly.type
_entity_poly.pdbx_seq_one_letter_code
_entity_poly.pdbx_strand_id
1 'polypeptide(L)'
;MLFMKGTPQEPRCATKWELTTSVEWIVFSTFIQISGFSKQMVEILHKHNIQFSSFDIFSDEEVRQGLKAYSNWPTYPQLYVSGELIGGLDIIKELEASEELDTICPKAPKLEERLKVLTNKASVMLFMKGNKQEAKCGFSKQILEILNSTGVEYETFDILEDEEVRQGLKAYSNWPTYPQLYVKGELVGGLDIVKELKENGELLPILRGEN
;
A
#
# COMPACT_ATOMS: atom_id res chain seq x y z
N MET A 1 -0.72 14.71 14.52
CA MET A 1 -0.23 15.40 15.74
C MET A 1 0.51 14.35 16.55
N LEU A 2 1.84 14.36 16.53
CA LEU A 2 2.63 13.49 17.43
C LEU A 2 2.31 13.92 18.86
N PHE A 3 1.84 12.99 19.69
CA PHE A 3 1.80 13.21 21.13
C PHE A 3 3.05 12.59 21.74
N MET A 4 4.04 13.42 22.06
CA MET A 4 5.07 13.02 23.02
C MET A 4 4.45 13.10 24.42
N LYS A 5 3.83 12.03 24.89
CA LYS A 5 3.37 11.95 26.29
C LYS A 5 4.56 11.61 27.19
N GLY A 6 5.31 12.63 27.59
CA GLY A 6 6.13 12.57 28.79
C GLY A 6 5.26 12.95 29.99
N THR A 7 5.04 12.04 30.94
CA THR A 7 4.53 12.44 32.26
C THR A 7 5.72 12.74 33.17
N PRO A 8 5.76 13.90 33.84
CA PRO A 8 6.91 14.28 34.66
C PRO A 8 6.78 13.66 36.06
N GLN A 9 7.58 12.64 36.37
CA GLN A 9 7.86 12.23 37.75
C GLN A 9 9.21 11.49 37.87
N GLU A 10 10.23 12.27 38.28
CA GLU A 10 11.49 11.95 38.99
C GLU A 10 12.49 10.86 38.49
N PRO A 11 13.79 11.00 38.85
CA PRO A 11 14.90 10.65 37.97
C PRO A 11 15.51 9.29 38.31
N ARG A 12 15.57 8.40 37.33
CA ARG A 12 16.61 7.37 37.13
C ARG A 12 16.23 6.48 35.95
N CYS A 13 17.18 6.29 35.03
CA CYS A 13 17.16 5.33 33.92
C CYS A 13 16.09 5.53 32.82
N ALA A 14 16.59 5.90 31.64
CA ALA A 14 16.07 5.57 30.31
C ALA A 14 14.54 5.46 30.18
N THR A 15 13.89 6.60 29.90
CA THR A 15 12.57 6.62 29.30
C THR A 15 12.65 5.98 27.91
N LYS A 16 12.09 4.78 27.79
CA LYS A 16 11.87 4.09 26.53
C LYS A 16 10.89 4.93 25.69
N TRP A 17 11.37 5.51 24.60
CA TRP A 17 10.55 6.25 23.63
C TRP A 17 9.85 5.23 22.74
N GLU A 18 8.54 5.07 22.89
CA GLU A 18 7.76 4.21 22.00
C GLU A 18 7.17 5.07 20.87
N LEU A 19 7.64 4.83 19.64
CA LEU A 19 7.12 5.45 18.43
C LEU A 19 5.75 4.84 18.11
N THR A 20 4.67 5.45 18.58
CA THR A 20 3.29 4.97 18.33
C THR A 20 2.70 5.57 17.06
N THR A 21 3.32 5.33 15.90
CA THR A 21 2.74 5.72 14.61
C THR A 21 2.36 4.48 13.81
N SER A 22 1.19 4.52 13.16
CA SER A 22 0.71 3.49 12.19
C SER A 22 1.53 3.44 10.89
N VAL A 23 2.75 3.99 10.92
CA VAL A 23 3.74 4.02 9.85
C VAL A 23 5.05 3.59 10.51
N GLU A 24 5.60 2.46 10.04
CA GLU A 24 6.75 1.75 10.62
C GLU A 24 8.11 2.43 10.35
N TRP A 25 8.12 3.58 9.65
CA TRP A 25 9.33 4.18 9.04
C TRP A 25 9.39 5.68 9.27
N ILE A 26 10.48 6.19 9.87
CA ILE A 26 10.65 7.64 10.11
C ILE A 26 12.05 8.10 9.69
N VAL A 27 12.09 9.03 8.75
CA VAL A 27 13.25 9.82 8.37
C VAL A 27 13.27 11.09 9.21
N PHE A 28 14.26 11.23 10.09
CA PHE A 28 14.47 12.48 10.82
C PHE A 28 15.40 13.38 10.01
N SER A 29 14.88 14.53 9.60
CA SER A 29 15.57 15.47 8.72
C SER A 29 15.56 16.87 9.33
N THR A 30 16.68 17.59 9.16
CA THR A 30 16.79 19.00 9.58
C THR A 30 16.16 19.98 8.60
N PHE A 31 15.64 19.51 7.46
CA PHE A 31 14.76 20.20 6.51
C PHE A 31 14.68 19.34 5.24
N ILE A 32 13.50 18.90 4.82
CA ILE A 32 13.36 18.17 3.54
C ILE A 32 13.64 19.08 2.33
N GLN A 33 13.48 20.40 2.48
CA GLN A 33 13.65 21.34 1.37
C GLN A 33 15.03 22.05 1.26
N ILE A 34 15.90 22.03 2.27
CA ILE A 34 17.08 22.94 2.30
C ILE A 34 18.45 22.22 2.36
N SER A 35 18.57 21.00 2.89
CA SER A 35 19.88 20.30 2.90
C SER A 35 20.03 19.33 1.72
N GLY A 36 21.15 19.40 0.99
CA GLY A 36 21.43 18.51 -0.15
C GLY A 36 21.50 17.03 0.24
N PHE A 37 21.78 16.71 1.51
CA PHE A 37 21.87 15.34 2.01
C PHE A 37 20.49 14.73 2.28
N SER A 38 19.55 15.50 2.84
CA SER A 38 18.17 15.04 3.05
C SER A 38 17.48 14.73 1.73
N LYS A 39 17.69 15.55 0.69
CA LYS A 39 17.13 15.31 -0.65
C LYS A 39 17.64 14.01 -1.25
N GLN A 40 18.94 13.76 -1.19
CA GLN A 40 19.54 12.52 -1.68
C GLN A 40 18.98 11.27 -0.98
N MET A 41 18.81 11.32 0.35
CA MET A 41 18.22 10.18 1.08
C MET A 41 16.78 9.91 0.62
N VAL A 42 15.97 10.96 0.49
CA VAL A 42 14.58 10.85 0.02
C VAL A 42 14.51 10.34 -1.42
N GLU A 43 15.41 10.79 -2.30
CA GLU A 43 15.52 10.31 -3.69
C GLU A 43 15.82 8.80 -3.74
N ILE A 44 16.75 8.31 -2.92
CA ILE A 44 17.08 6.88 -2.82
C ILE A 44 15.86 6.09 -2.34
N LEU A 45 15.20 6.54 -1.27
CA LEU A 45 14.01 5.86 -0.73
C LEU A 45 12.87 5.81 -1.76
N HIS A 46 12.62 6.91 -2.49
CA HIS A 46 11.62 6.94 -3.57
C HIS A 46 12.00 6.04 -4.74
N LYS A 47 13.26 6.04 -5.16
CA LYS A 47 13.77 5.18 -6.23
C LYS A 47 13.51 3.70 -5.91
N HIS A 48 13.62 3.32 -4.64
CA HIS A 48 13.38 1.96 -4.16
C HIS A 48 11.92 1.67 -3.79
N ASN A 49 11.01 2.63 -3.99
CA ASN A 49 9.60 2.54 -3.64
C ASN A 49 9.37 2.21 -2.15
N ILE A 50 10.24 2.73 -1.29
CA ILE A 50 10.16 2.58 0.16
C ILE A 50 9.23 3.67 0.69
N GLN A 51 8.17 3.28 1.41
CA GLN A 51 7.34 4.25 2.11
C GLN A 51 8.09 4.75 3.34
N PHE A 52 8.08 6.06 3.54
CA PHE A 52 8.66 6.68 4.72
C PHE A 52 7.79 7.82 5.22
N SER A 53 7.81 8.05 6.53
CA SER A 53 7.37 9.32 7.11
C SER A 53 8.59 10.18 7.39
N SER A 54 8.41 11.49 7.43
CA SER A 54 9.51 12.41 7.72
C SER A 54 9.15 13.34 8.88
N PHE A 55 10.12 13.61 9.75
CA PHE A 55 9.96 14.53 10.86
C PHE A 55 10.99 15.66 10.78
N ASP A 56 10.50 16.89 10.82
CA ASP A 56 11.34 18.09 10.84
C ASP A 56 11.74 18.41 12.28
N ILE A 57 13.05 18.36 12.53
CA ILE A 57 13.65 18.64 13.84
C ILE A 57 14.33 20.02 13.87
N PHE A 58 14.20 20.82 12.80
CA PHE A 58 14.93 22.09 12.72
C PHE A 58 14.51 23.07 13.80
N SER A 59 13.20 23.18 14.05
CA SER A 59 12.63 24.13 15.01
C SER A 59 12.72 23.66 16.46
N ASP A 60 13.11 22.41 16.71
CA ASP A 60 13.15 21.81 18.04
C ASP A 60 14.57 21.31 18.37
N GLU A 61 15.34 22.20 18.98
CA GLU A 61 16.73 21.93 19.37
C GLU A 61 16.83 20.82 20.44
N GLU A 62 15.85 20.75 21.35
CA GLU A 62 15.82 19.71 22.38
C GLU A 62 15.67 18.32 21.75
N VAL A 63 14.72 18.17 20.82
CA VAL A 63 14.54 16.93 20.06
C VAL A 63 15.77 16.61 19.23
N ARG A 64 16.39 17.62 18.60
CA ARG A 64 17.61 17.44 17.80
C ARG A 64 18.80 16.94 18.63
N GLN A 65 19.04 17.51 19.80
CA GLN A 65 20.14 17.05 20.67
C GLN A 65 19.79 15.71 21.32
N GLY A 66 18.54 15.54 21.74
CA GLY A 66 18.04 14.30 22.33
C GLY A 66 18.20 13.11 21.40
N LEU A 67 17.84 13.25 20.12
CA LEU A 67 17.99 12.19 19.12
C LEU A 67 19.45 11.83 18.86
N LYS A 68 20.36 12.80 18.77
CA LYS A 68 21.81 12.52 18.61
C LYS A 68 22.38 11.75 19.80
N ALA A 69 22.00 12.15 21.02
CA ALA A 69 22.44 11.49 22.24
C ALA A 69 21.85 10.08 22.35
N TYR A 70 20.57 9.94 22.00
CA TYR A 70 19.87 8.66 22.02
C TYR A 70 20.48 7.66 21.03
N SER A 71 20.66 8.07 19.77
CA SER A 71 21.11 7.20 18.70
C SER A 71 22.62 7.05 18.62
N ASN A 72 23.35 7.82 19.44
CA ASN A 72 24.80 7.95 19.41
C ASN A 72 25.33 8.29 17.99
N TRP A 73 24.57 9.08 17.24
CA TRP A 73 24.88 9.43 15.85
C TRP A 73 25.09 10.94 15.67
N PRO A 74 26.18 11.39 15.03
CA PRO A 74 26.60 12.78 15.07
C PRO A 74 25.81 13.72 14.14
N THR A 75 25.23 13.18 13.06
CA THR A 75 24.72 13.96 11.92
C THR A 75 23.27 13.64 11.55
N TYR A 76 22.70 14.45 10.66
CA TYR A 76 21.41 14.23 10.01
C TYR A 76 21.59 14.29 8.48
N PRO A 77 20.73 13.66 7.68
CA PRO A 77 19.52 12.92 8.06
C PRO A 77 19.80 11.56 8.73
N GLN A 78 18.87 11.06 9.53
CA GLN A 78 18.91 9.73 10.15
C GLN A 78 17.67 8.93 9.72
N LEU A 79 17.88 7.71 9.23
CA LEU A 79 16.80 6.77 8.88
C LEU A 79 16.58 5.78 10.02
N TYR A 80 15.33 5.64 10.44
CA TYR A 80 14.90 4.62 11.39
C TYR A 80 13.93 3.64 10.75
N VAL A 81 14.15 2.37 11.06
CA VAL A 81 13.36 1.20 10.61
C VAL A 81 12.88 0.48 11.85
N SER A 82 11.57 0.36 12.04
CA SER A 82 10.99 -0.36 13.19
C SER A 82 11.51 0.14 14.57
N GLY A 83 11.90 1.41 14.66
CA GLY A 83 12.46 2.04 15.87
C GLY A 83 13.97 1.90 16.06
N GLU A 84 14.65 1.18 15.17
CA GLU A 84 16.12 1.02 15.17
C GLU A 84 16.76 2.00 14.19
N LEU A 85 17.89 2.60 14.58
CA LEU A 85 18.67 3.46 13.69
C LEU A 85 19.39 2.58 12.66
N ILE A 86 19.09 2.79 11.37
CA ILE A 86 19.86 2.19 10.27
C ILE A 86 21.12 2.99 9.99
N GLY A 87 21.00 4.33 10.00
CA GLY A 87 22.15 5.21 9.84
C GLY A 87 21.82 6.51 9.11
N GLY A 88 22.89 7.24 8.77
CA GLY A 88 22.83 8.43 7.93
C GLY A 88 22.94 8.12 6.43
N LEU A 89 22.98 9.16 5.60
CA LEU A 89 23.00 9.03 4.14
C LEU A 89 24.11 8.12 3.60
N ASP A 90 25.32 8.19 4.17
CA ASP A 90 26.46 7.41 3.69
C ASP A 90 26.21 5.90 3.82
N ILE A 91 25.65 5.48 4.95
CA ILE A 91 25.23 4.08 5.17
C ILE A 91 24.12 3.69 4.19
N ILE A 92 23.13 4.57 3.95
CA ILE A 92 22.06 4.28 2.99
C ILE A 92 22.61 4.10 1.56
N LYS A 93 23.61 4.87 1.16
CA LYS A 93 24.27 4.70 -0.15
C LYS A 93 25.07 3.40 -0.22
N GLU A 94 25.73 3.01 0.86
CA GLU A 94 26.43 1.73 0.94
C GLU A 94 25.44 0.56 0.84
N LEU A 95 24.32 0.63 1.56
CA LEU A 95 23.24 -0.37 1.50
C LEU A 95 22.55 -0.43 0.13
N GLU A 96 22.41 0.71 -0.55
CA GLU A 96 21.91 0.76 -1.93
C GLU A 96 22.90 0.08 -2.89
N ALA A 97 24.20 0.37 -2.74
CA ALA A 97 25.26 -0.20 -3.58
C ALA A 97 25.47 -1.70 -3.35
N SER A 98 25.17 -2.21 -2.15
CA SER A 98 25.20 -3.65 -1.83
C SER A 98 23.89 -4.38 -2.11
N GLU A 99 22.86 -3.69 -2.62
CA GLU A 99 21.50 -4.23 -2.85
C GLU A 99 20.79 -4.75 -1.57
N GLU A 100 21.29 -4.43 -0.38
CA GLU A 100 20.72 -4.87 0.91
C GLU A 100 19.58 -3.96 1.39
N LEU A 101 19.51 -2.73 0.87
CA LEU A 101 18.52 -1.74 1.30
C LEU A 101 17.07 -2.24 1.19
N ASP A 102 16.76 -3.00 0.14
CA ASP A 102 15.42 -3.55 -0.12
C ASP A 102 15.01 -4.66 0.86
N THR A 103 15.99 -5.31 1.49
CA THR A 103 15.74 -6.36 2.49
C THR A 103 15.51 -5.73 3.87
N ILE A 104 16.25 -4.67 4.16
CA ILE A 104 16.18 -3.94 5.44
C ILE A 104 14.94 -3.02 5.48
N CYS A 105 14.60 -2.40 4.35
CA CYS A 105 13.45 -1.53 4.21
C CYS A 105 12.39 -2.25 3.36
N PRO A 106 11.30 -2.79 3.93
CA PRO A 106 10.24 -3.41 3.18
C PRO A 106 9.61 -2.36 2.26
N LYS A 107 9.54 -2.72 0.99
CA LYS A 107 8.95 -1.88 -0.06
C LYS A 107 7.49 -1.65 0.26
N ALA A 108 6.95 -0.52 -0.20
CA ALA A 108 5.50 -0.41 -0.33
C ALA A 108 5.02 -1.62 -1.14
N PRO A 109 3.95 -2.34 -0.70
CA PRO A 109 3.40 -3.43 -1.49
C PRO A 109 3.13 -2.88 -2.89
N LYS A 110 3.71 -3.50 -3.91
CA LYS A 110 3.57 -2.99 -5.27
C LYS A 110 2.08 -3.03 -5.60
N LEU A 111 1.57 -2.02 -6.31
CA LEU A 111 0.16 -1.99 -6.72
C LEU A 111 -0.25 -3.32 -7.37
N GLU A 112 0.61 -3.90 -8.21
CA GLU A 112 0.40 -5.22 -8.82
C GLU A 112 0.18 -6.36 -7.80
N GLU A 113 0.93 -6.39 -6.70
CA GLU A 113 0.75 -7.39 -5.64
C GLU A 113 -0.59 -7.19 -4.94
N ARG A 114 -0.95 -5.94 -4.66
CA ARG A 114 -2.24 -5.57 -4.09
C ARG A 114 -3.39 -5.99 -5.01
N LEU A 115 -3.28 -5.73 -6.32
CA LEU A 115 -4.25 -6.15 -7.32
C LEU A 115 -4.38 -7.66 -7.39
N LYS A 116 -3.25 -8.38 -7.38
CA LYS A 116 -3.23 -9.85 -7.37
C LYS A 116 -3.93 -10.42 -6.14
N VAL A 117 -3.71 -9.84 -4.96
CA VAL A 117 -4.41 -10.25 -3.73
C VAL A 117 -5.91 -9.96 -3.85
N LEU A 118 -6.30 -8.80 -4.38
CA LEU A 118 -7.71 -8.43 -4.55
C LEU A 118 -8.45 -9.35 -5.54
N THR A 119 -7.84 -9.67 -6.69
CA THR A 119 -8.47 -10.56 -7.69
C THR A 119 -8.58 -12.01 -7.21
N ASN A 120 -7.74 -12.42 -6.25
CA ASN A 120 -7.74 -13.75 -5.65
C ASN A 120 -8.45 -13.82 -4.28
N LYS A 121 -9.06 -12.72 -3.81
CA LYS A 121 -9.71 -12.65 -2.50
C LYS A 121 -10.86 -13.66 -2.36
N ALA A 122 -11.56 -13.93 -3.45
CA ALA A 122 -12.58 -14.96 -3.56
C ALA A 122 -12.42 -15.73 -4.87
N SER A 123 -13.00 -16.94 -4.95
CA SER A 123 -12.98 -17.73 -6.19
C SER A 123 -13.63 -17.01 -7.36
N VAL A 124 -14.66 -16.20 -7.11
CA VAL A 124 -15.31 -15.33 -8.10
C VAL A 124 -15.33 -13.91 -7.54
N MET A 125 -14.66 -12.99 -8.23
CA MET A 125 -14.55 -11.58 -7.84
C MET A 125 -15.13 -10.69 -8.93
N LEU A 126 -16.06 -9.81 -8.57
CA LEU A 126 -16.67 -8.84 -9.46
C LEU A 126 -16.26 -7.40 -9.08
N PHE A 127 -15.49 -6.75 -9.95
CA PHE A 127 -15.14 -5.35 -9.81
C PHE A 127 -16.16 -4.49 -10.53
N MET A 128 -16.86 -3.62 -9.80
CA MET A 128 -17.99 -2.86 -10.33
C MET A 128 -18.13 -1.49 -9.67
N LYS A 129 -19.06 -0.67 -10.20
CA LYS A 129 -19.42 0.61 -9.61
C LYS A 129 -20.54 0.41 -8.59
N GLY A 130 -20.26 0.60 -7.32
CA GLY A 130 -21.12 0.21 -6.21
C GLY A 130 -20.83 -1.21 -5.71
N ASN A 131 -21.77 -1.79 -4.98
CA ASN A 131 -21.64 -3.13 -4.38
C ASN A 131 -22.91 -3.97 -4.62
N LYS A 132 -22.97 -5.20 -4.09
CA LYS A 132 -24.13 -6.10 -4.21
C LYS A 132 -25.46 -5.49 -3.76
N GLN A 133 -25.44 -4.65 -2.72
CA GLN A 133 -26.64 -4.03 -2.13
C GLN A 133 -27.02 -2.74 -2.87
N GLU A 134 -26.02 -1.98 -3.29
CA GLU A 134 -26.16 -0.65 -3.88
C GLU A 134 -25.36 -0.54 -5.19
N ALA A 135 -25.95 -1.05 -6.28
CA ALA A 135 -25.37 -0.91 -7.61
C ALA A 135 -25.60 0.49 -8.19
N LYS A 136 -24.51 1.20 -8.50
CA LYS A 136 -24.50 2.60 -8.96
C LYS A 136 -24.58 2.76 -10.49
N CYS A 137 -24.68 1.66 -11.24
CA CYS A 137 -24.71 1.65 -12.70
C CYS A 137 -25.59 0.52 -13.26
N GLY A 138 -26.30 0.78 -14.37
CA GLY A 138 -27.19 -0.21 -15.00
C GLY A 138 -26.47 -1.48 -15.47
N PHE A 139 -25.23 -1.37 -15.97
CA PHE A 139 -24.42 -2.53 -16.34
C PHE A 139 -24.03 -3.37 -15.13
N SER A 140 -23.76 -2.73 -13.99
CA SER A 140 -23.47 -3.41 -12.74
C SER A 140 -24.69 -4.13 -12.18
N LYS A 141 -25.90 -3.58 -12.33
CA LYS A 141 -27.15 -4.29 -11.96
C LYS A 141 -27.35 -5.55 -12.80
N GLN A 142 -27.17 -5.45 -14.12
CA GLN A 142 -27.37 -6.59 -15.02
C GLN A 142 -26.42 -7.76 -14.73
N ILE A 143 -25.14 -7.50 -14.47
CA ILE A 143 -24.19 -8.59 -14.16
C ILE A 143 -24.51 -9.23 -12.80
N LEU A 144 -24.96 -8.45 -11.81
CA LEU A 144 -25.40 -8.99 -10.52
C LEU A 144 -26.61 -9.91 -10.69
N GLU A 145 -27.60 -9.52 -11.49
CA GLU A 145 -28.77 -10.38 -11.79
C GLU A 145 -28.35 -11.71 -12.44
N ILE A 146 -27.40 -11.66 -13.37
CA ILE A 146 -26.86 -12.86 -14.02
C ILE A 146 -26.16 -13.76 -12.99
N LEU A 147 -25.22 -13.23 -12.21
CA LEU A 147 -24.47 -14.01 -11.22
C LEU A 147 -25.39 -14.55 -10.11
N ASN A 148 -26.35 -13.77 -9.62
CA ASN A 148 -27.33 -14.24 -8.64
C ASN A 148 -28.17 -15.40 -9.20
N SER A 149 -28.47 -15.41 -10.51
CA SER A 149 -29.22 -16.50 -11.15
C SER A 149 -28.44 -17.81 -11.27
N THR A 150 -27.11 -17.80 -11.14
CA THR A 150 -26.29 -19.02 -11.19
C THR A 150 -26.21 -19.73 -9.84
N GLY A 151 -26.50 -19.02 -8.74
CA GLY A 151 -26.39 -19.55 -7.37
C GLY A 151 -24.94 -19.78 -6.91
N VAL A 152 -23.95 -19.30 -7.65
CA VAL A 152 -22.53 -19.37 -7.26
C VAL A 152 -22.21 -18.22 -6.32
N GLU A 153 -21.48 -18.51 -5.23
CA GLU A 153 -20.96 -17.48 -4.33
C GLU A 153 -19.87 -16.66 -5.03
N TYR A 154 -20.00 -15.33 -4.96
CA TYR A 154 -19.04 -14.38 -5.50
C TYR A 154 -18.89 -13.19 -4.57
N GLU A 155 -17.82 -12.42 -4.69
CA GLU A 155 -17.64 -11.18 -3.93
C GLU A 155 -17.58 -9.96 -4.86
N THR A 156 -17.88 -8.77 -4.32
CA THR A 156 -17.84 -7.52 -5.09
C THR A 156 -16.86 -6.52 -4.49
N PHE A 157 -16.22 -5.71 -5.34
CA PHE A 157 -15.40 -4.58 -4.94
C PHE A 157 -15.88 -3.29 -5.64
N ASP A 158 -16.16 -2.23 -4.86
CA ASP A 158 -16.55 -0.93 -5.41
C ASP A 158 -15.30 -0.16 -5.87
N ILE A 159 -15.08 -0.12 -7.18
CA ILE A 159 -13.95 0.60 -7.80
C ILE A 159 -14.05 2.13 -7.66
N LEU A 160 -15.16 2.67 -7.14
CA LEU A 160 -15.29 4.10 -6.85
C LEU A 160 -14.66 4.49 -5.51
N GLU A 161 -14.42 3.53 -4.62
CA GLU A 161 -13.79 3.79 -3.31
C GLU A 161 -12.27 3.87 -3.41
N ASP A 162 -11.66 3.31 -4.47
CA ASP A 162 -10.22 3.28 -4.66
C ASP A 162 -9.84 3.54 -6.14
N GLU A 163 -9.41 4.77 -6.42
CA GLU A 163 -9.02 5.19 -7.77
C GLU A 163 -7.71 4.53 -8.24
N GLU A 164 -6.81 4.18 -7.32
CA GLU A 164 -5.55 3.51 -7.63
C GLU A 164 -5.81 2.09 -8.12
N VAL A 165 -6.64 1.32 -7.40
CA VAL A 165 -7.11 0.00 -7.82
C VAL A 165 -7.87 0.08 -9.14
N ARG A 166 -8.71 1.11 -9.31
CA ARG A 166 -9.50 1.30 -10.54
C ARG A 166 -8.66 1.48 -11.79
N GLN A 167 -7.63 2.32 -11.72
CA GLN A 167 -6.73 2.53 -12.86
C GLN A 167 -5.76 1.36 -13.00
N GLY A 168 -5.28 0.83 -11.88
CA GLY A 168 -4.39 -0.32 -11.84
C GLY A 168 -4.99 -1.56 -12.51
N LEU A 169 -6.24 -1.91 -12.21
CA LEU A 169 -6.91 -3.07 -12.82
C LEU A 169 -7.03 -2.97 -14.33
N LYS A 170 -7.33 -1.78 -14.89
CA LYS A 170 -7.41 -1.61 -16.34
C LYS A 170 -6.10 -1.94 -17.03
N ALA A 171 -4.99 -1.49 -16.45
CA ALA A 171 -3.65 -1.77 -16.96
C ALA A 171 -3.27 -3.24 -16.72
N TYR A 172 -3.52 -3.76 -15.52
CA TYR A 172 -3.21 -5.13 -15.11
C TYR A 172 -3.90 -6.18 -15.99
N SER A 173 -5.17 -5.96 -16.32
CA SER A 173 -5.98 -6.91 -17.09
C SER A 173 -6.07 -6.57 -18.57
N ASN A 174 -5.41 -5.48 -19.00
CA ASN A 174 -5.54 -4.91 -20.33
C ASN A 174 -7.02 -4.74 -20.77
N TRP A 175 -7.89 -4.32 -19.84
CA TRP A 175 -9.33 -4.21 -20.06
C TRP A 175 -9.87 -2.81 -19.73
N PRO A 176 -10.49 -2.09 -20.68
CA PRO A 176 -10.75 -0.65 -20.51
C PRO A 176 -12.02 -0.33 -19.70
N THR A 177 -12.95 -1.29 -19.53
CA THR A 177 -14.30 -1.03 -19.02
C THR A 177 -14.63 -1.76 -17.72
N TYR A 178 -15.72 -1.35 -17.07
CA TYR A 178 -16.31 -2.02 -15.92
C TYR A 178 -17.81 -2.24 -16.18
N PRO A 179 -18.43 -3.30 -15.64
CA PRO A 179 -17.90 -4.26 -14.65
C PRO A 179 -16.86 -5.24 -15.24
N GLN A 180 -15.97 -5.77 -14.39
CA GLN A 180 -14.98 -6.82 -14.72
C GLN A 180 -15.16 -8.02 -13.80
N LEU A 181 -15.31 -9.21 -14.37
CA LEU A 181 -15.45 -10.47 -13.65
C LEU A 181 -14.13 -11.25 -13.67
N TYR A 182 -13.67 -11.68 -12.50
CA TYR A 182 -12.51 -12.55 -12.32
C TYR A 182 -12.92 -13.87 -11.69
N VAL A 183 -12.29 -14.95 -12.13
CA VAL A 183 -12.41 -16.28 -11.53
C VAL A 183 -11.01 -16.80 -11.22
N LYS A 184 -10.76 -17.20 -9.97
CA LYS A 184 -9.46 -17.69 -9.50
C LYS A 184 -8.28 -16.78 -9.90
N GLY A 185 -8.51 -15.46 -9.86
CA GLY A 185 -7.51 -14.44 -10.20
C GLY A 185 -7.36 -14.14 -11.70
N GLU A 186 -8.07 -14.85 -12.58
CA GLU A 186 -8.03 -14.63 -14.03
C GLU A 186 -9.24 -13.84 -14.52
N LEU A 187 -9.03 -12.92 -15.48
CA LEU A 187 -10.11 -12.12 -16.06
C LEU A 187 -10.97 -13.00 -16.97
N VAL A 188 -12.26 -13.12 -16.66
CA VAL A 188 -13.26 -13.72 -17.55
C VAL A 188 -13.74 -12.70 -18.59
N GLY A 189 -14.01 -11.46 -18.15
CA GLY A 189 -14.42 -10.38 -19.05
C GLY A 189 -15.42 -9.39 -18.44
N GLY A 190 -16.04 -8.59 -19.30
CA GLY A 190 -17.10 -7.65 -18.94
C GLY A 190 -18.51 -8.22 -19.06
N LEU A 191 -19.53 -7.37 -18.91
CA LEU A 191 -20.95 -7.77 -18.98
C LEU A 191 -21.31 -8.52 -20.27
N ASP A 192 -20.85 -8.03 -21.42
CA ASP A 192 -21.26 -8.58 -22.72
C ASP A 192 -20.74 -10.02 -22.91
N ILE A 193 -19.48 -10.26 -22.52
CA ILE A 193 -18.89 -11.63 -22.50
C ILE A 193 -19.66 -12.51 -21.52
N VAL A 194 -19.97 -12.02 -20.32
CA VAL A 194 -20.72 -12.81 -19.32
C VAL A 194 -22.12 -13.18 -19.81
N LYS A 195 -22.78 -12.30 -20.58
CA LYS A 195 -24.07 -12.62 -21.22
C LYS A 195 -23.90 -13.71 -22.28
N GLU A 196 -22.92 -13.59 -23.16
CA GLU A 196 -22.63 -14.59 -24.19
C GLU A 196 -22.33 -15.96 -23.57
N LEU A 197 -21.47 -16.01 -22.54
CA LEU A 197 -21.17 -17.24 -21.81
C LEU A 197 -22.42 -17.84 -21.14
N LYS A 198 -23.36 -17.01 -20.68
CA LYS A 198 -24.63 -17.48 -20.12
C LYS A 198 -25.51 -18.11 -21.20
N GLU A 199 -25.62 -17.45 -22.36
CA GLU A 199 -26.43 -17.92 -23.50
C GLU A 199 -25.88 -19.23 -24.08
N ASN A 200 -24.55 -19.38 -24.11
CA ASN A 200 -23.88 -20.60 -24.57
C ASN A 200 -23.83 -21.72 -23.51
N GLY A 201 -24.24 -21.44 -22.26
CA GLY A 201 -24.21 -22.41 -21.15
C GLY A 201 -22.82 -22.66 -20.55
N GLU A 202 -21.81 -21.90 -20.94
CA GLU A 202 -20.40 -22.03 -20.51
C GLU A 202 -20.10 -21.26 -19.22
N LEU A 203 -20.96 -20.31 -18.83
CA LEU A 203 -20.73 -19.47 -17.65
C LEU A 203 -20.63 -20.27 -16.34
N LEU A 204 -21.50 -21.26 -16.12
CA LEU A 204 -21.54 -22.05 -14.89
C LEU A 204 -20.25 -22.87 -14.66
N PRO A 205 -19.76 -23.65 -15.65
CA PRO A 205 -18.46 -24.32 -15.58
C PRO A 205 -17.31 -23.36 -15.27
N ILE A 206 -17.27 -22.21 -15.95
CA ILE A 206 -16.24 -21.18 -15.74
C ILE A 206 -16.29 -20.67 -14.29
N LEU A 207 -17.47 -20.32 -13.77
CA LEU A 207 -17.62 -19.80 -12.41
C LEU A 207 -17.23 -20.81 -11.32
N ARG A 208 -17.40 -22.12 -11.57
CA ARG A 208 -16.93 -23.19 -10.69
C ARG A 208 -15.43 -23.47 -10.85
N GLY A 209 -14.84 -22.96 -11.92
CA GLY A 209 -13.46 -23.18 -12.30
C GLY A 209 -13.20 -24.63 -12.69
N GLU A 210 -14.12 -25.21 -13.46
CA GLU A 210 -14.06 -26.56 -14.06
C GLU A 210 -13.42 -26.55 -15.47
N ASN A 211 -12.73 -25.47 -15.84
CA ASN A 211 -11.98 -25.34 -17.10
C ASN A 211 -10.55 -25.89 -17.01
#